data_AF-A0A350D109-F1
#
_entry.id   AF-A0A350D109-F1
#
_cell.length_a   1.000
_cell.length_b   1.000
_cell.length_c   1.000
_cell.angle_alpha   90.00
_cell.angle_beta   90.00
_cell.angle_gamma   90.00
#
_symmetry.space_group_name_H-M   'P 1'
#
loop_
_entity.id
_entity.type
_entity.pdbx_description
1 polymer ?
#
loop_
_entity_poly.entity_id
_entity_poly.type
_entity_poly.pdbx_seq_one_letter_code
_entity_poly.pdbx_strand_id
1 'polypeptide(L)'
;MDHSLQELRTLLERIELIIAQHINYVDRLKKSLRSGEAFPHKKCTECAFGKLLYSEVWPNKDQYPLEIASLLETIERLHCNFHQKAFEIESVATQEEKLKILKEVEEYSMSLLNPLLSLKAVLKKVIE
;
A
#
# COMPACT_ATOMS: atom_id res chain seq x y z
N MET A 1 13.80 -23.86 5.58
CA MET A 1 12.36 -23.94 5.33
C MET A 1 11.53 -23.23 6.39
N ASP A 2 12.08 -22.84 7.56
CA ASP A 2 11.30 -22.25 8.65
C ASP A 2 11.19 -20.71 8.58
N HIS A 3 12.15 -20.05 7.91
CA HIS A 3 12.14 -18.58 7.82
C HIS A 3 10.94 -18.05 7.05
N SER A 4 10.51 -18.71 5.96
CA SER A 4 9.52 -18.16 5.00
C SER A 4 8.10 -17.94 5.54
N LEU A 5 7.79 -18.51 6.71
CA LEU A 5 6.51 -18.30 7.38
C LEU A 5 6.55 -17.14 8.38
N GLN A 6 7.74 -16.73 8.84
CA GLN A 6 7.86 -15.69 9.87
C GLN A 6 7.58 -14.30 9.31
N GLU A 7 8.01 -13.99 8.09
CA GLU A 7 7.67 -12.73 7.44
C GLU A 7 6.18 -12.66 7.07
N LEU A 8 5.57 -13.80 6.71
CA LEU A 8 4.14 -13.88 6.43
C LEU A 8 3.31 -13.72 7.71
N ARG A 9 3.76 -14.27 8.86
CA ARG A 9 3.21 -14.00 10.20
C ARG A 9 3.30 -12.51 10.54
N THR A 10 4.48 -11.92 10.35
CA THR A 10 4.70 -10.50 10.59
C THR A 10 3.80 -9.62 9.72
N LEU A 11 3.61 -9.99 8.46
CA LEU A 11 2.70 -9.30 7.55
C LEU A 11 1.24 -9.42 8.01
N LEU A 12 0.81 -10.62 8.40
CA LEU A 12 -0.54 -10.87 8.92
C LEU A 12 -0.84 -10.03 10.18
N GLU A 13 0.10 -9.99 11.13
CA GLU A 13 -0.03 -9.22 12.37
C GLU A 13 -0.11 -7.71 12.11
N ARG A 14 0.58 -7.22 11.07
CA ARG A 14 0.69 -5.79 10.77
C ARG A 14 -0.32 -5.29 9.75
N ILE A 15 -1.07 -6.16 9.08
CA ILE A 15 -1.89 -5.77 7.92
C ILE A 15 -2.94 -4.70 8.26
N GLU A 16 -3.55 -4.77 9.45
CA GLU A 16 -4.54 -3.78 9.90
C GLU A 16 -3.90 -2.42 10.17
N LEU A 17 -2.72 -2.41 10.79
CA LEU A 17 -1.94 -1.20 11.02
C LEU A 17 -1.52 -0.56 9.68
N ILE A 18 -1.10 -1.38 8.72
CA ILE A 18 -0.73 -0.93 7.37
C ILE A 18 -1.92 -0.26 6.67
N ILE A 19 -3.11 -0.88 6.74
CA ILE A 19 -4.35 -0.31 6.19
C ILE A 19 -4.65 1.03 6.85
N ALA A 20 -4.59 1.11 8.18
CA ALA A 20 -4.83 2.35 8.91
C ALA A 20 -3.81 3.46 8.55
N GLN A 21 -2.53 3.12 8.41
CA GLN A 21 -1.49 4.07 7.97
C GLN A 21 -1.75 4.60 6.56
N HIS A 22 -2.25 3.75 5.67
CA HIS A 22 -2.59 4.12 4.30
C HIS A 22 -3.81 5.06 4.25
N ILE A 23 -4.87 4.77 4.99
CA ILE A 23 -6.04 5.66 5.12
C ILE A 23 -5.61 7.03 5.68
N ASN A 24 -4.80 7.02 6.75
CA ASN A 24 -4.26 8.24 7.34
C ASN A 24 -3.41 9.07 6.36
N TYR A 25 -2.70 8.42 5.42
CA TYR A 25 -1.96 9.13 4.38
C TYR A 25 -2.92 9.93 3.49
N VAL A 26 -4.00 9.31 3.02
CA VAL A 26 -5.01 9.97 2.16
C VAL A 26 -5.66 11.14 2.89
N ASP A 27 -6.02 10.97 4.17
CA ASP A 27 -6.64 12.04 4.95
C ASP A 27 -5.70 13.24 5.17
N ARG A 28 -4.41 12.96 5.42
CA ARG A 28 -3.40 14.02 5.54
C ARG A 28 -3.15 14.74 4.21
N LEU A 29 -3.16 14.03 3.09
CA LEU A 29 -3.05 14.61 1.76
C LEU A 29 -4.25 15.51 1.44
N LYS A 30 -5.46 15.07 1.77
CA LYS A 30 -6.66 15.92 1.67
C LYS A 30 -6.53 17.18 2.51
N LYS A 31 -6.00 17.05 3.72
CA LYS A 31 -5.81 18.20 4.62
C LYS A 31 -4.77 19.17 4.06
N SER A 32 -3.62 18.68 3.58
CA SER A 32 -2.58 19.53 3.01
C SER A 32 -3.11 20.34 1.83
N LEU A 33 -3.87 19.71 0.93
CA LEU A 33 -4.52 20.39 -0.20
C LEU A 33 -5.51 21.49 0.19
N ARG A 34 -6.21 21.35 1.32
CA ARG A 34 -7.10 22.41 1.84
C ARG A 34 -6.34 23.55 2.49
N SER A 35 -5.27 23.23 3.21
CA SER A 35 -4.46 24.21 3.96
C SER A 35 -3.39 24.90 3.11
N GLY A 36 -3.04 24.37 1.95
CA GLY A 36 -1.90 24.81 1.15
C GLY A 36 -0.53 24.40 1.72
N GLU A 37 -0.50 23.57 2.76
CA GLU A 37 0.74 23.07 3.36
C GLU A 37 1.43 22.05 2.43
N ALA A 38 2.76 22.03 2.47
CA ALA A 38 3.55 21.00 1.78
C ALA A 38 3.25 19.60 2.35
N PHE A 39 3.09 18.62 1.47
CA PHE A 39 2.83 17.24 1.88
C PHE A 39 4.08 16.37 1.65
N PRO A 40 4.60 15.69 2.69
CA PRO A 40 5.77 14.84 2.55
C PRO A 40 5.37 13.50 1.91
N HIS A 41 5.35 13.47 0.58
CA HIS A 41 5.15 12.25 -0.18
C HIS A 41 6.24 11.21 0.14
N LYS A 42 5.84 9.94 0.11
CA LYS A 42 6.75 8.80 0.21
C LYS A 42 6.70 8.01 -1.08
N LYS A 43 7.83 7.46 -1.51
CA LYS A 43 7.82 6.42 -2.55
C LYS A 43 7.16 5.16 -2.01
N CYS A 44 6.67 4.30 -2.90
CA CYS A 44 6.07 3.04 -2.50
C CYS A 44 7.05 2.11 -1.75
N THR A 45 8.36 2.29 -1.88
CA THR A 45 9.37 1.52 -1.11
C THR A 45 9.72 2.14 0.25
N GLU A 46 9.26 3.37 0.54
CA GLU A 46 9.67 4.14 1.71
C GLU A 46 8.61 4.17 2.83
N CYS A 47 7.36 3.78 2.52
CA CYS A 47 6.33 3.60 3.53
C CYS A 47 6.58 2.33 4.37
N ALA A 48 5.94 2.20 5.53
CA ALA A 48 6.19 1.05 6.41
C ALA A 48 5.85 -0.29 5.75
N PHE A 49 4.76 -0.32 4.96
CA PHE A 49 4.42 -1.48 4.14
C PHE A 49 5.47 -1.76 3.08
N GLY A 50 5.88 -0.75 2.30
CA GLY A 50 6.92 -0.88 1.30
C GLY A 50 8.21 -1.44 1.85
N LYS A 51 8.67 -0.91 2.99
CA LYS A 51 9.86 -1.43 3.67
C LYS A 51 9.72 -2.90 4.03
N LEU A 52 8.63 -3.27 4.69
CA LEU A 52 8.36 -4.67 5.06
C LEU A 52 8.28 -5.58 3.82
N LEU A 53 7.50 -5.17 2.82
CA LEU A 53 7.28 -5.91 1.58
C LEU A 53 8.63 -6.19 0.91
N TYR A 54 9.39 -5.15 0.61
CA TYR A 54 10.61 -5.30 -0.21
C TYR A 54 11.79 -5.90 0.55
N SER A 55 11.87 -5.75 1.87
CA SER A 55 13.00 -6.28 2.65
C SER A 55 12.79 -7.69 3.19
N GLU A 56 11.54 -8.08 3.49
CA GLU A 56 11.25 -9.35 4.16
C GLU A 56 10.42 -10.30 3.28
N VAL A 57 9.36 -9.80 2.64
CA VAL A 57 8.35 -10.64 1.96
C VAL A 57 8.69 -10.91 0.50
N TRP A 58 9.05 -9.88 -0.26
CA TRP A 58 9.31 -9.96 -1.69
C TRP A 58 10.48 -10.87 -2.06
N PRO A 59 11.60 -10.92 -1.31
CA PRO A 59 12.72 -11.81 -1.62
C PRO A 59 12.35 -13.30 -1.64
N ASN A 60 11.32 -13.69 -0.90
CA ASN A 60 10.85 -15.08 -0.81
C ASN A 60 9.56 -15.33 -1.61
N LYS A 61 9.09 -14.36 -2.42
CA LYS A 61 7.79 -14.43 -3.10
C LYS A 61 7.57 -15.72 -3.88
N ASP A 62 8.60 -16.20 -4.57
CA ASP A 62 8.52 -17.38 -5.44
C ASP A 62 8.51 -18.71 -4.67
N GLN A 63 8.73 -18.66 -3.35
CA GLN A 63 8.61 -19.83 -2.45
C GLN A 63 7.21 -19.95 -1.84
N TYR A 64 6.36 -18.93 -2.00
CA TYR A 64 5.01 -18.93 -1.45
C TYR A 64 4.03 -19.69 -2.34
N PRO A 65 2.92 -20.18 -1.78
CA PRO A 65 1.78 -20.66 -2.56
C PRO A 65 1.39 -19.65 -3.64
N LEU A 66 1.05 -20.13 -4.84
CA LEU A 66 0.73 -19.31 -6.02
C LEU A 66 -0.31 -18.22 -5.71
N GLU A 67 -1.34 -18.56 -4.93
CA GLU A 67 -2.38 -17.61 -4.51
C GLU A 67 -1.81 -16.42 -3.71
N ILE A 68 -0.89 -16.67 -2.78
CA ILE A 68 -0.22 -15.62 -2.00
C ILE A 68 0.67 -14.78 -2.90
N ALA A 69 1.48 -15.43 -3.76
CA ALA A 69 2.38 -14.74 -4.68
C ALA A 69 1.62 -13.80 -5.62
N SER A 70 0.51 -14.26 -6.22
CA SER A 70 -0.35 -13.45 -7.09
C SER A 70 -1.03 -12.28 -6.36
N LEU A 71 -1.45 -12.47 -5.11
CA LEU A 71 -1.99 -11.39 -4.29
C LEU A 71 -0.92 -10.35 -3.97
N LEU A 72 0.29 -10.75 -3.61
CA LEU A 72 1.40 -9.85 -3.34
C LEU A 72 1.75 -8.99 -4.57
N GLU A 73 1.81 -9.58 -5.76
CA GLU A 73 2.03 -8.84 -7.02
C GLU A 73 0.91 -7.83 -7.31
N THR A 74 -0.33 -8.24 -7.08
CA THR A 74 -1.49 -7.36 -7.29
C THR A 74 -1.44 -6.17 -6.33
N ILE A 75 -1.14 -6.42 -5.05
CA ILE A 75 -1.03 -5.39 -4.03
C ILE A 75 0.12 -4.45 -4.33
N GLU A 76 1.30 -4.99 -4.67
CA GLU A 76 2.49 -4.19 -4.99
C GLU A 76 2.22 -3.20 -6.12
N ARG A 77 1.66 -3.70 -7.24
CA ARG A 77 1.33 -2.87 -8.40
C ARG A 77 0.34 -1.77 -8.05
N LEU A 78 -0.76 -2.12 -7.37
CA LEU A 78 -1.76 -1.13 -6.96
C LEU A 78 -1.18 -0.11 -5.97
N HIS A 79 -0.28 -0.54 -5.09
CA HIS A 79 0.34 0.30 -4.08
C HIS A 79 1.33 1.29 -4.70
N CYS A 80 2.14 0.86 -5.66
CA CYS A 80 3.02 1.76 -6.38
C CYS A 80 2.23 2.71 -7.29
N ASN A 81 1.16 2.26 -7.96
CA ASN A 81 0.27 3.14 -8.72
C ASN A 81 -0.35 4.23 -7.84
N PHE A 82 -0.83 3.86 -6.64
CA PHE A 82 -1.33 4.83 -5.66
C PHE A 82 -0.28 5.89 -5.31
N HIS A 83 0.93 5.47 -4.95
CA HIS A 83 1.98 6.41 -4.53
C HIS A 83 2.45 7.30 -5.68
N GLN A 84 2.57 6.75 -6.89
CA GLN A 84 2.89 7.50 -8.10
C GLN A 84 1.81 8.54 -8.38
N LYS A 85 0.55 8.14 -8.39
CA LYS A 85 -0.58 9.05 -8.62
C LYS A 85 -0.65 10.15 -7.57
N ALA A 86 -0.39 9.83 -6.30
CA ALA A 86 -0.33 10.83 -5.24
C ALA A 86 0.79 11.85 -5.48
N PHE A 87 1.94 11.41 -5.99
CA PHE A 87 3.07 12.30 -6.29
C PHE A 87 2.79 13.25 -7.46
N GLU A 88 1.96 12.85 -8.43
CA GLU A 88 1.57 13.70 -9.57
C GLU A 88 0.87 15.00 -9.14
N ILE A 89 0.28 15.04 -7.93
CA ILE A 89 -0.34 16.26 -7.36
C ILE A 89 0.66 17.42 -7.29
N GLU A 90 1.94 17.13 -7.06
CA GLU A 90 3.00 18.14 -6.97
C GLU A 90 3.40 18.69 -8.35
N SER A 91 3.04 17.98 -9.42
CA SER A 91 3.40 18.36 -10.80
C SER A 91 2.38 19.28 -11.47
N VAL A 92 1.23 19.52 -10.85
CA VAL A 92 0.16 20.36 -11.39
C VAL A 92 0.03 21.68 -10.65
N ALA A 93 -0.33 22.74 -11.38
CA ALA A 93 -0.34 24.10 -10.85
C ALA A 93 -1.68 24.47 -10.21
N THR A 94 -2.80 23.99 -10.77
CA THR A 94 -4.13 24.46 -10.35
C THR A 94 -4.75 23.58 -9.28
N GLN A 95 -5.57 24.18 -8.42
CA GLN A 95 -6.30 23.44 -7.41
C GLN A 95 -7.30 22.45 -8.03
N GLU A 96 -7.89 22.79 -9.18
CA GLU A 96 -8.81 21.91 -9.90
C GLU A 96 -8.12 20.61 -10.36
N GLU A 97 -6.93 20.72 -10.96
CA GLU A 97 -6.13 19.55 -11.33
C GLU A 97 -5.74 18.71 -10.12
N LYS A 98 -5.33 19.35 -9.02
CA LYS A 98 -4.99 18.65 -7.76
C LYS A 98 -6.18 17.87 -7.21
N LEU A 99 -7.39 18.42 -7.26
CA LEU A 99 -8.61 17.75 -6.81
C LEU A 99 -9.00 16.59 -7.73
N LYS A 100 -8.78 16.72 -9.04
CA LYS A 100 -8.98 15.61 -9.99
C LYS A 100 -8.03 14.45 -9.68
N ILE A 101 -6.75 14.74 -9.49
CA ILE A 101 -5.75 13.72 -9.13
C ILE A 101 -6.08 13.10 -7.77
N LEU A 102 -6.48 13.91 -6.77
CA LEU A 102 -6.90 13.39 -5.46
C LEU A 102 -8.01 12.34 -5.58
N LYS A 103 -9.00 12.56 -6.47
CA LYS A 103 -10.05 11.56 -6.70
C LYS A 103 -9.48 10.25 -7.25
N GLU A 104 -8.56 10.32 -8.21
CA GLU A 104 -7.86 9.13 -8.72
C GLU A 104 -7.04 8.43 -7.62
N VAL A 105 -6.39 9.19 -6.72
CA VAL A 105 -5.69 8.65 -5.54
C VAL A 105 -6.65 7.89 -4.62
N GLU A 106 -7.84 8.42 -4.36
CA GLU A 106 -8.87 7.75 -3.56
C GLU A 106 -9.34 6.45 -4.23
N GLU A 107 -9.55 6.45 -5.55
CA GLU A 107 -9.94 5.27 -6.32
C GLU A 107 -8.88 4.16 -6.26
N TYR A 108 -7.59 4.51 -6.39
CA TYR A 108 -6.50 3.55 -6.17
C TYR A 108 -6.45 3.04 -4.73
N SER A 109 -6.66 3.92 -3.73
CA SER A 109 -6.67 3.52 -2.32
C SER A 109 -7.79 2.52 -2.03
N MET A 110 -8.99 2.77 -2.56
CA MET A 110 -10.11 1.83 -2.43
C MET A 110 -9.84 0.50 -3.13
N SER A 111 -9.19 0.53 -4.29
CA SER A 111 -8.82 -0.67 -5.05
C SER A 111 -7.82 -1.56 -4.32
N LEU A 112 -7.03 -1.01 -3.39
CA LEU A 112 -6.08 -1.75 -2.57
C LEU A 112 -6.72 -2.55 -1.43
N LEU A 113 -7.87 -2.13 -0.92
CA LEU A 113 -8.48 -2.72 0.27
C LEU A 113 -8.87 -4.18 0.04
N ASN A 114 -9.49 -4.49 -1.09
CA ASN A 114 -9.95 -5.85 -1.39
C ASN A 114 -8.78 -6.86 -1.45
N PRO A 115 -7.72 -6.64 -2.25
CA PRO A 115 -6.54 -7.51 -2.24
C PRO A 115 -5.89 -7.67 -0.87
N LEU A 116 -5.81 -6.61 -0.06
CA LEU A 116 -5.24 -6.68 1.30
C LEU A 116 -6.10 -7.55 2.23
N LEU A 117 -7.43 -7.41 2.17
CA LEU A 117 -8.35 -8.24 2.95
C LEU A 117 -8.32 -9.71 2.48
N SER A 118 -8.23 -9.95 1.18
CA SER A 118 -8.03 -11.29 0.61
C SER A 118 -6.71 -11.90 1.09
N LEU A 119 -5.60 -11.15 1.04
CA LEU A 119 -4.31 -11.60 1.54
C LEU A 119 -4.40 -11.96 3.03
N LYS A 120 -5.01 -11.11 3.86
CA LYS A 120 -5.24 -11.42 5.27
C LYS A 120 -5.96 -12.76 5.45
N ALA A 121 -7.05 -12.97 4.71
CA ALA A 121 -7.86 -14.18 4.82
C ALA A 121 -7.08 -15.44 4.39
N VAL A 122 -6.27 -15.35 3.32
CA VAL A 122 -5.41 -16.45 2.86
C VAL A 122 -4.29 -16.73 3.86
N LEU A 123 -3.62 -15.69 4.35
CA LEU A 123 -2.54 -15.83 5.34
C LEU A 123 -3.03 -16.52 6.62
N LYS A 124 -4.22 -16.15 7.12
CA LYS A 124 -4.81 -16.83 8.28
C LYS A 124 -4.93 -18.34 8.07
N LYS A 125 -5.44 -18.78 6.91
CA LYS A 125 -5.61 -20.22 6.61
C LYS A 125 -4.30 -20.99 6.49
N VAL A 126 -3.21 -20.32 6.16
CA VAL A 126 -1.88 -20.93 5.95
C VAL A 126 -1.07 -20.95 7.25
N ILE A 127 -1.31 -19.98 8.14
CA ILE A 127 -0.50 -19.69 9.32
C ILE A 127 -1.14 -20.22 10.62
N GLU A 128 -2.47 -20.14 10.71
CA GLU A 128 -3.31 -20.65 11.80
C GLU A 128 -3.83 -22.05 11.47
#